data_AF-A0A9E4PJW0-F1
#
_entry.id   AF-A0A9E4PJW0-F1
#
_cell.length_a   1.000
_cell.length_b   1.000
_cell.length_c   1.000
_cell.angle_alpha   90.00
_cell.angle_beta   90.00
_cell.angle_gamma   90.00
#
_symmetry.space_group_name_H-M   'P 1'
#
loop_
_entity.id
_entity.type
_entity.pdbx_description
1 polymer ?
#
loop_
_entity_poly.entity_id
_entity_poly.type
_entity_poly.pdbx_seq_one_letter_code
_entity_poly.pdbx_strand_id
1 'polypeptide(L)'
;VATIAKLCELGHADRMVLSHDASCHIDWFPADMMKDAVPNWHFRHISDDVLPALREAGVSDEQITQMTVENPRRIFEQSGSY
;
A
#
# COMPACT_ATOMS: atom_id res chain seq x y z
N VAL A 1 -7.82 -6.31 3.43
CA VAL A 1 -7.66 -6.36 1.95
C VAL A 1 -8.97 -6.38 1.16
N ALA A 2 -10.12 -6.78 1.73
CA ALA A 2 -11.38 -6.97 0.99
C ALA A 2 -11.83 -5.79 0.12
N THR A 3 -11.76 -4.55 0.61
CA THR A 3 -12.13 -3.36 -0.16
C THR A 3 -11.26 -3.18 -1.41
N ILE A 4 -9.95 -3.39 -1.28
CA ILE A 4 -9.01 -3.30 -2.40
C ILE A 4 -9.35 -4.38 -3.44
N ALA A 5 -9.54 -5.62 -2.99
CA ALA A 5 -9.91 -6.72 -3.88
C ALA A 5 -11.22 -6.42 -4.64
N LYS A 6 -12.23 -5.84 -3.96
CA LYS A 6 -13.48 -5.45 -4.61
C LYS A 6 -13.28 -4.35 -5.65
N LEU A 7 -12.44 -3.36 -5.37
CA LEU A 7 -12.13 -2.30 -6.33
C LEU A 7 -11.33 -2.82 -7.53
N CYS A 8 -10.42 -3.79 -7.30
CA CYS A 8 -9.73 -4.49 -8.38
C CYS A 8 -10.70 -5.27 -9.27
N GLU A 9 -11.67 -5.99 -8.69
CA GLU A 9 -12.74 -6.70 -9.42
C GLU A 9 -13.58 -5.74 -10.28
N LEU A 10 -13.85 -4.53 -9.76
CA LEU A 10 -14.56 -3.47 -10.47
C LEU A 10 -13.71 -2.74 -11.52
N GLY A 11 -12.44 -3.12 -11.71
CA GLY A 11 -11.55 -2.56 -12.72
C GLY A 11 -10.87 -1.24 -12.32
N HIS A 12 -10.78 -0.93 -11.03
CA HIS A 12 -10.20 0.32 -10.52
C HIS A 12 -8.72 0.22 -10.11
N ALA A 13 -8.04 -0.87 -10.46
CA ALA A 13 -6.63 -1.06 -10.12
C ALA A 13 -5.72 0.03 -10.70
N ASP A 14 -6.10 0.67 -11.80
CA ASP A 14 -5.37 1.77 -12.46
C ASP A 14 -5.48 3.11 -11.73
N ARG A 15 -6.23 3.21 -10.63
CA ARG A 15 -6.45 4.46 -9.87
C ARG A 15 -6.13 4.32 -8.37
N MET A 16 -5.48 3.24 -7.98
CA MET A 16 -5.14 2.95 -6.58
C MET A 16 -3.63 2.87 -6.38
N VAL A 17 -3.15 3.41 -5.26
CA VAL A 17 -1.78 3.21 -4.76
C VAL A 17 -1.85 2.73 -3.32
N LEU A 18 -0.88 1.91 -2.90
CA LEU A 18 -0.82 1.36 -1.55
C LEU A 18 0.36 1.97 -0.80
N SER A 19 0.15 2.39 0.46
CA SER A 19 1.18 2.96 1.33
C SER A 19 0.86 2.66 2.80
N HIS A 20 1.85 2.79 3.67
CA HIS A 20 1.78 2.43 5.08
C HIS A 20 1.44 3.59 5.99
N ASP A 21 1.66 4.82 5.50
CA ASP A 21 1.67 6.04 6.34
C ASP A 21 2.57 5.89 7.59
N ALA A 22 3.64 5.10 7.45
CA ALA A 22 4.58 4.79 8.52
C ALA A 22 5.73 5.81 8.54
N SER A 23 6.26 6.07 9.74
CA SER A 23 7.42 6.92 9.95
C SER A 23 8.62 6.08 10.38
N CYS A 24 9.81 6.35 9.82
CA CYS A 24 11.06 5.73 10.30
C CYS A 24 11.38 6.14 11.75
N HIS A 25 10.94 7.34 12.14
CA HIS A 25 11.09 7.90 13.47
C HIS A 25 9.92 8.85 13.75
N ILE A 26 9.40 8.81 14.98
CA ILE A 26 8.37 9.74 15.47
C ILE A 26 8.64 10.03 16.95
N ASP A 27 8.54 11.29 17.34
CA ASP A 27 8.75 11.79 18.71
C ASP A 27 7.45 12.17 19.42
N TRP A 28 6.32 12.07 18.72
CA TRP A 28 5.00 12.40 19.25
C TRP A 28 4.48 11.37 20.28
N PHE A 29 4.97 10.12 20.22
CA PHE A 29 4.52 9.02 21.08
C PHE A 29 5.70 8.31 21.75
N PRO A 30 5.53 7.79 22.98
CA PRO A 30 6.51 6.89 23.58
C PRO A 30 6.68 5.62 22.73
N ALA A 31 7.92 5.22 22.47
CA ALA A 31 8.23 4.14 21.54
C ALA A 31 7.55 2.79 21.90
N ASP A 32 7.43 2.48 23.19
CA ASP A 32 6.84 1.22 23.63
C ASP A 32 5.32 1.18 23.48
N MET A 33 4.65 2.33 23.49
CA MET A 33 3.20 2.42 23.25
C MET A 33 2.85 2.05 21.80
N MET A 34 3.71 2.43 20.85
CA MET A 34 3.44 2.23 19.42
C MET A 34 3.47 0.75 19.03
N LYS A 35 4.34 -0.05 19.67
CA LYS A 35 4.47 -1.49 19.37
C LYS A 35 3.17 -2.26 19.63
N ASP A 36 2.48 -1.91 20.72
CA ASP A 36 1.25 -2.59 21.11
C ASP A 36 0.01 -1.99 20.42
N ALA A 37 -0.03 -0.66 20.25
CA ALA A 37 -1.18 0.02 19.68
C ALA A 37 -1.30 -0.18 18.16
N VAL A 38 -0.16 -0.21 17.45
CA VAL A 38 -0.11 -0.28 15.98
C VAL A 38 0.99 -1.25 15.50
N PRO A 39 0.88 -2.56 15.80
CA PRO A 39 1.95 -3.54 15.58
C PRO A 39 2.40 -3.66 14.12
N ASN A 40 1.52 -3.34 13.17
CA ASN A 40 1.78 -3.40 11.73
C ASN A 40 2.23 -2.07 11.11
N TRP A 41 2.52 -1.05 11.93
CA TRP A 41 2.94 0.27 11.46
C TRP A 41 4.43 0.30 11.09
N HIS A 42 4.79 -0.49 10.08
CA HIS A 42 6.15 -0.61 9.56
C HIS A 42 6.14 -0.88 8.05
N PHE A 43 7.22 -0.48 7.35
CA PHE A 43 7.31 -0.55 5.88
C PHE A 43 7.28 -1.97 5.28
N ARG A 44 7.46 -3.01 6.11
CA ARG A 44 7.34 -4.39 5.65
C ARG A 44 5.91 -4.92 5.56
N HIS A 45 4.94 -4.28 6.22
CA HIS A 45 3.58 -4.85 6.34
C HIS A 45 2.90 -5.07 4.99
N ILE A 46 3.05 -4.11 4.06
CA ILE A 46 2.49 -4.28 2.72
C ILE A 46 3.11 -5.49 2.00
N SER A 47 4.44 -5.56 1.96
CA SER A 47 5.15 -6.61 1.24
C SER A 47 4.96 -7.99 1.85
N ASP A 48 5.05 -8.10 3.18
CA ASP A 48 5.07 -9.36 3.91
C ASP A 48 3.64 -9.90 4.15
N ASP A 49 2.64 -9.03 4.30
CA ASP A 49 1.28 -9.45 4.71
C ASP A 49 0.18 -9.05 3.70
N VAL A 50 0.17 -7.79 3.24
CA VAL A 50 -0.95 -7.27 2.41
C VAL A 50 -0.92 -7.85 1.01
N LEU A 51 0.24 -7.90 0.35
CA LEU A 51 0.35 -8.42 -1.01
C LEU A 51 0.02 -9.93 -1.09
N PRO A 52 0.51 -10.80 -0.19
CA PRO A 52 0.03 -12.19 -0.13
C PRO A 52 -1.48 -12.30 0.07
N ALA A 53 -2.05 -11.56 1.02
CA ALA A 53 -3.49 -11.60 1.29
C ALA A 53 -4.35 -11.09 0.10
N LEU A 54 -3.84 -10.15 -0.71
CA LEU A 54 -4.50 -9.72 -1.94
C LEU A 54 -4.50 -10.83 -3.01
N ARG A 55 -3.40 -11.58 -3.14
CA ARG A 55 -3.33 -12.74 -4.06
C ARG A 55 -4.32 -13.83 -3.66
N GLU A 56 -4.38 -14.15 -2.37
CA GLU A 56 -5.36 -15.11 -1.84
C GLU A 56 -6.80 -14.67 -2.09
N ALA A 57 -7.05 -13.35 -2.09
CA ALA A 57 -8.34 -12.76 -2.42
C ALA A 57 -8.62 -12.66 -3.94
N GLY A 58 -7.73 -13.19 -4.80
CA GLY A 58 -7.91 -13.26 -6.26
C GLY A 58 -7.44 -12.02 -7.04
N VAL A 59 -6.72 -11.09 -6.41
CA VAL A 59 -6.10 -9.96 -7.12
C VAL A 59 -4.89 -10.47 -7.90
N SER A 60 -4.80 -10.15 -9.20
CA SER A 60 -3.72 -10.64 -10.04
C SER A 60 -2.39 -9.92 -9.77
N ASP A 61 -1.26 -10.57 -10.09
CA ASP A 61 0.06 -9.94 -10.00
C ASP A 61 0.20 -8.70 -10.91
N GLU A 62 -0.55 -8.65 -12.01
CA GLU A 62 -0.62 -7.48 -12.89
C GLU A 62 -1.32 -6.31 -12.20
N GLN A 63 -2.44 -6.56 -11.49
CA GLN A 63 -3.11 -5.53 -10.70
C GLN A 63 -2.26 -5.07 -9.52
N ILE A 64 -1.52 -5.98 -8.88
CA ILE A 64 -0.56 -5.63 -7.83
C ILE A 64 0.56 -4.75 -8.39
N THR A 65 1.16 -5.13 -9.51
CA THR A 65 2.18 -4.33 -10.21
C THR A 65 1.62 -2.97 -10.63
N GLN A 66 0.38 -2.92 -11.11
CA GLN A 66 -0.30 -1.68 -11.45
C GLN A 66 -0.37 -0.73 -10.25
N MET A 67 -0.79 -1.21 -9.08
CA MET A 67 -0.94 -0.38 -7.88
C MET A 67 0.39 0.01 -7.21
N THR A 68 1.43 -0.81 -7.35
CA THR A 68 2.71 -0.65 -6.61
C THR A 68 3.85 -0.09 -7.46
N VAL A 69 3.76 -0.16 -8.78
CA VAL A 69 4.81 0.28 -9.70
C VAL A 69 4.26 1.26 -10.72
N GLU A 70 3.29 0.83 -11.53
CA GLU A 70 2.85 1.61 -12.69
C GLU A 70 2.09 2.89 -12.30
N ASN A 71 1.17 2.81 -11.33
CA ASN A 71 0.42 3.97 -10.87
C ASN A 71 1.34 5.00 -10.19
N PRO A 72 2.21 4.63 -9.22
CA PRO A 72 3.18 5.57 -8.66
C PRO A 72 4.09 6.17 -9.74
N ARG A 73 4.63 5.35 -10.64
CA ARG A 73 5.46 5.83 -11.75
C ARG A 73 4.71 6.88 -12.59
N ARG A 74 3.50 6.59 -13.04
CA ARG A 74 2.70 7.51 -13.86
C ARG A 74 2.44 8.85 -13.14
N ILE A 75 2.24 8.82 -11.82
CA ILE A 75 2.04 10.03 -11.02
C ILE A 75 3.33 10.86 -10.96
N PHE A 76 4.47 10.22 -10.70
CA PHE A 76 5.74 10.93 -10.46
C PHE A 76 6.58 11.19 -11.72
N GLU A 77 6.34 10.48 -12.83
CA GLU A 77 7.02 10.71 -14.11
C GLU A 77 6.43 11.89 -14.89
N GLN A 78 5.20 12.29 -14.56
CA GLN A 78 4.57 13.49 -15.11
C GLN A 78 5.31 14.74 -14.64
N SER A 79 6.29 15.16 -15.43
CA SER A 79 6.99 16.42 -15.28
C SER A 79 6.15 17.54 -15.89
N GLY A 80 5.09 17.96 -15.20
CA GLY A 80 4.45 19.25 -15.48
C GLY A 80 5.31 20.37 -14.92
N SER A 81 5.51 21.46 -15.67
CA SER A 81 6.10 22.65 -15.07
C SER A 81 5.16 23.12 -13.96
N TYR A 82 5.71 23.33 -12.77
CA TYR A 82 5.09 24.22 -11.80
C TYR A 82 4.95 25.63 -12.39
#